data_AF-A0A261D0T5-F1
#
_entry.id   AF-A0A261D0T5-F1
#
_cell.length_a   1.000
_cell.length_b   1.000
_cell.length_c   1.000
_cell.angle_alpha   90.00
_cell.angle_beta   90.00
_cell.angle_gamma   90.00
#
_symmetry.space_group_name_H-M   'P 1'
#
loop_
_entity.id
_entity.type
_entity.pdbx_description
1 polymer ?
#
loop_
_entity_poly.entity_id
_entity_poly.type
_entity_poly.pdbx_seq_one_letter_code
_entity_poly.pdbx_strand_id
1 'polypeptide(L)'
;MKLRIIRALLILAALALGWYGLSQLWTMPRADQLSIVFWLAGGLIVHDALFAPACIALGYGAKRLLPQQWWAPALLAVSASLVVLVLSLPVLLPRSPGKTPDNATILDRPYGVSVVIALAVIWLLAIAVILVRRRGPAAVHRTP
;
A
#
# COMPACT_ATOMS: atom_id res chain seq x y z
N MET A 1 30.90 -9.73 11.27
CA MET A 1 30.58 -11.17 11.12
C MET A 1 29.07 -11.43 11.06
N LYS A 2 28.26 -11.01 12.05
CA LYS A 2 26.78 -11.18 12.06
C LYS A 2 26.05 -10.70 10.79
N LEU A 3 26.38 -9.51 10.28
CA LEU A 3 25.75 -8.96 9.06
C LEU A 3 26.04 -9.78 7.79
N ARG A 4 27.23 -10.41 7.70
CA ARG A 4 27.59 -11.27 6.55
C ARG A 4 26.80 -12.58 6.57
N ILE A 5 26.62 -13.16 7.76
CA ILE A 5 25.80 -14.37 7.95
C ILE A 5 24.34 -14.07 7.62
N ILE A 6 23.78 -12.97 8.14
CA ILE A 6 22.40 -12.55 7.83
C ILE A 6 22.23 -12.36 6.31
N ARG A 7 23.16 -11.65 5.63
CA ARG A 7 23.12 -11.51 4.17
C ARG A 7 23.16 -12.85 3.45
N ALA A 8 24.07 -13.74 3.84
CA ALA A 8 24.17 -15.06 3.22
C ALA A 8 22.88 -15.87 3.39
N LEU A 9 22.29 -15.85 4.60
CA LEU A 9 21.01 -16.48 4.88
C LEU A 9 19.88 -15.89 4.03
N LEU A 10 19.80 -14.56 3.90
CA LEU A 10 18.80 -13.89 3.07
C LEU A 10 18.96 -14.23 1.59
N ILE A 11 20.19 -14.30 1.09
CA ILE A 11 20.46 -14.70 -0.31
C ILE A 11 20.05 -16.16 -0.53
N LEU A 12 20.46 -17.07 0.35
CA LEU A 12 20.08 -18.48 0.26
C LEU A 12 18.56 -18.67 0.32
N ALA A 13 17.89 -17.96 1.22
CA ALA A 13 16.43 -17.98 1.32
C ALA A 13 15.76 -17.44 0.04
N ALA A 14 16.24 -16.31 -0.50
CA ALA A 14 15.73 -15.74 -1.73
C ALA A 14 15.90 -16.69 -2.92
N LEU A 15 17.07 -17.33 -3.05
CA LEU A 15 17.32 -18.32 -4.11
C LEU A 15 16.44 -19.57 -3.96
N ALA A 16 16.29 -20.09 -2.73
CA ALA A 16 15.44 -21.24 -2.47
C ALA A 16 13.96 -20.95 -2.80
N LEU A 17 13.44 -19.81 -2.34
CA LEU A 17 12.07 -19.38 -2.62
C LEU A 17 11.84 -19.08 -4.10
N GLY A 18 12.80 -18.41 -4.76
CA GLY A 18 12.75 -18.11 -6.19
C GLY A 18 12.75 -19.39 -7.03
N TRP A 19 13.63 -20.34 -6.70
CA TRP A 19 13.66 -21.65 -7.36
C TRP A 19 12.36 -22.43 -7.16
N TYR A 20 11.84 -22.46 -5.92
CA TYR A 20 10.58 -23.11 -5.63
C TYR A 20 9.43 -22.51 -6.46
N GLY A 21 9.30 -21.18 -6.49
CA GLY A 21 8.29 -20.50 -7.29
C GLY A 21 8.41 -20.81 -8.79
N LEU A 22 9.64 -20.80 -9.33
CA LEU A 22 9.88 -21.11 -10.74
C LEU A 22 9.55 -22.57 -11.08
N SER A 23 9.83 -23.51 -10.17
CA SER A 23 9.50 -24.92 -10.33
C SER A 23 7.99 -25.15 -10.42
N GLN A 24 7.20 -24.40 -9.63
CA GLN A 24 5.73 -24.46 -9.70
C GLN A 24 5.22 -23.91 -11.04
N LEU A 25 5.82 -22.83 -11.52
CA LEU A 25 5.44 -22.20 -12.78
C LEU A 25 5.51 -23.18 -13.97
N TRP A 26 6.49 -24.08 -13.96
CA TRP A 26 6.68 -25.09 -15.02
C TRP A 26 5.58 -26.17 -15.04
N THR A 27 4.89 -26.36 -13.92
CA THR A 27 3.78 -27.31 -13.79
C THR A 27 2.42 -26.71 -14.14
N MET A 28 2.34 -25.38 -14.30
CA MET A 28 1.09 -24.67 -14.58
C MET A 28 0.71 -24.73 -16.08
N PRO A 29 -0.58 -24.67 -16.40
CA PRO A 29 -1.06 -24.44 -17.77
C PRO A 29 -0.48 -23.16 -18.39
N ARG A 30 -0.27 -23.16 -19.72
CA ARG A 30 0.27 -21.99 -20.44
C ARG A 30 -0.54 -20.71 -20.23
N ALA A 31 -1.86 -20.83 -20.11
CA ALA A 31 -2.74 -19.68 -19.87
C ALA A 31 -2.40 -18.97 -18.55
N ASP A 32 -2.10 -19.73 -17.49
CA ASP A 32 -1.76 -19.19 -16.18
C ASP A 32 -0.35 -18.59 -16.19
N GLN A 33 0.60 -19.22 -16.90
CA GLN A 33 1.94 -18.66 -17.10
C GLN A 33 1.88 -17.28 -17.79
N LEU A 34 1.10 -17.17 -18.87
CA LEU A 34 0.90 -15.89 -19.56
C LEU A 34 0.21 -14.86 -18.67
N SER A 35 -0.80 -15.28 -17.90
CA SER A 35 -1.46 -14.41 -16.92
C SER A 35 -0.47 -13.83 -15.91
N ILE A 36 0.44 -14.65 -15.37
CA ILE A 36 1.50 -14.19 -14.47
C ILE A 36 2.40 -13.14 -15.15
N VAL A 37 2.83 -13.40 -16.39
CA VAL A 37 3.66 -12.46 -17.15
C VAL A 37 2.92 -11.13 -17.36
N PHE A 38 1.65 -11.17 -17.74
CA PHE A 38 0.84 -9.95 -17.91
C PHE A 38 0.65 -9.19 -16.60
N TRP A 39 0.45 -9.89 -15.48
CA TRP A 39 0.35 -9.23 -14.17
C TRP A 39 1.67 -8.62 -13.71
N LEU A 40 2.80 -9.30 -13.93
CA LEU A 40 4.12 -8.77 -13.59
C LEU A 40 4.47 -7.56 -14.46
N ALA A 41 4.35 -7.69 -15.77
CA ALA A 41 4.66 -6.60 -16.70
C ALA A 41 3.67 -5.44 -16.57
N GLY A 42 2.37 -5.74 -16.55
CA GLY A 42 1.31 -4.75 -16.40
C GLY A 42 1.39 -4.04 -15.05
N GLY A 43 1.64 -4.77 -13.96
CA GLY A 43 1.84 -4.21 -12.64
C GLY A 43 3.04 -3.28 -12.57
N LEU A 44 4.18 -3.68 -13.16
CA LEU A 44 5.38 -2.83 -13.24
C LEU A 44 5.13 -1.55 -14.04
N ILE A 45 4.51 -1.67 -15.23
CA ILE A 45 4.19 -0.53 -16.09
C ILE A 45 3.25 0.42 -15.35
N VAL A 46 2.17 -0.09 -14.75
CA VAL A 46 1.21 0.74 -14.00
C VAL A 46 1.89 1.43 -12.82
N HIS A 47 2.74 0.72 -12.09
CA HIS A 47 3.47 1.28 -10.97
C HIS A 47 4.40 2.43 -11.40
N ASP A 48 5.23 2.21 -12.41
CA ASP A 48 6.26 3.19 -12.79
C ASP A 48 5.69 4.33 -13.65
N ALA A 49 4.68 4.06 -14.48
CA ALA A 49 4.08 5.07 -15.35
C ALA A 49 2.96 5.88 -14.67
N LEU A 50 2.28 5.34 -13.65
CA LEU A 50 1.21 6.06 -12.95
C LEU A 50 1.54 6.38 -11.50
N PHE A 51 1.95 5.39 -10.69
CA PHE A 51 2.19 5.64 -9.26
C PHE A 51 3.38 6.55 -9.04
N ALA A 52 4.50 6.34 -9.72
CA ALA A 52 5.67 7.21 -9.54
C ALA A 52 5.37 8.68 -9.91
N PRO A 53 4.77 9.01 -11.08
CA PRO A 53 4.37 10.38 -11.40
C PRO A 53 3.33 10.95 -10.44
N ALA A 54 2.34 10.16 -10.03
CA ALA A 54 1.33 10.61 -9.06
C ALA A 54 1.97 10.95 -7.71
N CYS A 55 2.90 10.13 -7.21
CA CYS A 55 3.65 10.40 -5.99
C CYS A 55 4.50 11.68 -6.11
N ILE A 56 5.13 11.91 -7.26
CA ILE A 56 5.88 13.15 -7.54
C ILE A 56 4.93 14.36 -7.51
N ALA A 57 3.80 14.29 -8.21
CA ALA A 57 2.81 15.36 -8.27
C ALA A 57 2.23 15.68 -6.88
N LEU A 58 1.89 14.66 -6.10
CA LEU A 58 1.39 14.81 -4.74
C LEU A 58 2.45 15.39 -3.81
N GLY A 59 3.69 14.92 -3.87
CA GLY A 59 4.80 15.47 -3.08
C GLY A 59 5.11 16.93 -3.45
N TYR A 60 5.03 17.26 -4.74
CA TYR A 60 5.19 18.63 -5.22
C TYR A 60 4.04 19.55 -4.80
N GLY A 61 2.80 19.08 -4.89
CA GLY A 61 1.62 19.80 -4.43
C GLY A 61 1.66 20.02 -2.93
N ALA A 62 2.04 19.00 -2.15
CA ALA A 62 2.18 19.09 -0.70
C ALA A 62 3.20 20.16 -0.29
N LYS A 63 4.30 20.30 -1.03
CA LYS A 63 5.29 21.38 -0.83
C LYS A 63 4.70 22.78 -0.93
N ARG A 64 3.71 22.98 -1.80
CA ARG A 64 3.08 24.28 -2.06
C ARG A 64 1.89 24.55 -1.14
N LEU A 65 1.19 23.51 -0.70
CA LEU A 65 -0.10 23.63 0.00
C LEU A 65 -0.02 23.41 1.51
N LEU A 66 0.96 22.64 1.99
CA LEU A 66 0.99 22.16 3.38
C LEU A 66 2.24 22.67 4.12
N PRO A 67 2.09 23.16 5.36
CA PRO A 67 3.24 23.39 6.24
C PRO A 67 4.06 22.11 6.43
N GLN A 68 5.39 22.25 6.48
CA GLN A 68 6.34 21.12 6.58
C GLN A 68 6.02 20.17 7.75
N GLN A 69 5.54 20.72 8.87
CA GLN A 69 5.11 19.96 10.05
C GLN A 69 3.96 18.96 9.79
N TRP A 70 3.16 19.14 8.73
CA TRP A 70 2.04 18.24 8.42
C TRP A 70 2.41 17.13 7.44
N TRP A 71 3.61 17.17 6.84
CA TRP A 71 3.96 16.26 5.74
C TRP A 71 4.01 14.80 6.17
N ALA A 72 4.72 14.48 7.25
CA ALA A 72 4.85 13.10 7.71
C ALA A 72 3.49 12.43 8.01
N PRO A 73 2.60 13.02 8.84
CA PRO A 73 1.29 12.42 9.09
C PRO A 73 0.40 12.40 7.84
N ALA A 74 0.45 13.42 6.96
CA ALA A 74 -0.33 13.43 5.73
C ALA A 74 0.13 12.35 4.74
N LEU A 75 1.45 12.16 4.57
CA LEU A 75 2.01 11.14 3.70
C LEU A 75 1.60 9.74 4.16
N LEU A 76 1.71 9.46 5.46
CA LEU A 76 1.27 8.18 6.03
C LEU A 76 -0.23 7.95 5.81
N ALA A 77 -1.07 8.97 6.01
CA ALA A 77 -2.51 8.87 5.81
C ALA A 77 -2.87 8.56 4.35
N VAL A 78 -2.24 9.25 3.41
CA VAL A 78 -2.44 9.03 1.97
C VAL A 78 -1.96 7.64 1.56
N SER A 79 -0.77 7.22 2.00
CA SER A 79 -0.25 5.88 1.70
C SER A 79 -1.13 4.77 2.28
N ALA A 80 -1.57 4.89 3.53
CA ALA A 80 -2.48 3.93 4.15
C ALA A 80 -3.83 3.89 3.43
N SER A 81 -4.38 5.05 3.06
CA SER A 81 -5.64 5.14 2.30
C SER A 81 -5.52 4.45 0.94
N LEU A 82 -4.41 4.65 0.23
CA LEU A 82 -4.13 4.01 -1.05
C LEU A 82 -4.09 2.48 -0.92
N VAL A 83 -3.42 1.96 0.10
CA VAL A 83 -3.39 0.52 0.38
C VAL A 83 -4.79 -0.03 0.65
N VAL A 84 -5.57 0.64 1.52
CA VAL A 84 -6.95 0.24 1.81
C VAL A 84 -7.79 0.20 0.54
N LEU A 85 -7.72 1.25 -0.28
CA LEU A 85 -8.49 1.34 -1.53
C LEU A 85 -8.12 0.24 -2.52
N VAL A 86 -6.82 0.05 -2.78
CA VAL A 86 -6.32 -0.97 -3.72
C VAL A 86 -6.71 -2.38 -3.27
N LEU A 87 -6.50 -2.70 -1.98
CA LEU A 87 -6.86 -4.02 -1.44
C LEU A 87 -8.37 -4.24 -1.36
N SER A 88 -9.16 -3.18 -1.37
CA SER A 88 -10.63 -3.28 -1.36
C SER A 88 -11.22 -3.39 -2.77
N LEU A 89 -10.46 -3.17 -3.85
CA LEU A 89 -10.97 -3.29 -5.22
C LEU A 89 -11.64 -4.65 -5.50
N PRO A 90 -11.09 -5.81 -5.09
CA PRO A 90 -11.71 -7.11 -5.38
C PRO A 90 -13.09 -7.31 -4.74
N VAL A 91 -13.39 -6.60 -3.66
CA VAL A 91 -14.68 -6.68 -2.95
C VAL A 91 -15.64 -5.55 -3.33
N LEU A 92 -15.12 -4.43 -3.82
CA LEU A 92 -15.93 -3.27 -4.24
C LEU A 92 -16.33 -3.31 -5.72
N LEU A 93 -15.50 -3.88 -6.59
CA LEU A 93 -15.79 -3.94 -8.02
C LEU A 93 -16.81 -5.06 -8.35
N PRO A 94 -17.68 -4.86 -9.38
CA PRO A 94 -18.59 -5.88 -9.84
C PRO A 94 -17.84 -7.15 -10.27
N ARG A 95 -18.35 -8.31 -9.88
CA ARG A 95 -17.76 -9.60 -10.28
C ARG A 95 -18.00 -9.85 -11.76
N SER A 96 -17.08 -10.57 -12.39
CA SER A 96 -17.30 -11.12 -13.71
C SER A 96 -18.57 -12.00 -13.70
N PRO A 97 -19.43 -11.91 -14.73
CA PRO A 97 -20.62 -12.74 -14.83
C PRO A 97 -20.28 -14.23 -14.68
N GLY A 98 -21.10 -14.98 -13.92
CA GLY A 98 -20.97 -16.43 -13.77
C GLY A 98 -20.02 -16.91 -12.67
N LYS A 99 -19.39 -16.03 -11.90
CA LYS A 99 -18.59 -16.41 -10.71
C LYS A 99 -19.42 -16.28 -9.43
N THR A 100 -19.83 -17.41 -8.87
CA THR A 100 -20.46 -17.48 -7.54
C THR A 100 -19.39 -17.48 -6.44
N PRO A 101 -19.61 -16.80 -5.31
CA PRO A 101 -18.68 -16.88 -4.19
C PRO A 101 -18.65 -18.28 -3.59
N ASP A 102 -17.46 -18.81 -3.34
CA ASP A 102 -17.28 -20.10 -2.66
C ASP A 102 -17.78 -20.07 -1.20
N ASN A 103 -17.90 -18.88 -0.62
CA ASN A 103 -18.50 -18.65 0.69
C ASN A 103 -19.36 -17.37 0.67
N ALA A 104 -20.68 -17.54 0.77
CA ALA A 104 -21.64 -16.43 0.77
C ALA A 104 -21.46 -15.47 1.97
N THR A 105 -21.07 -15.98 3.14
CA THR A 105 -21.00 -15.17 4.38
C THR A 105 -19.87 -14.15 4.40
N ILE A 106 -18.80 -14.39 3.63
CA ILE A 106 -17.68 -13.44 3.54
C ILE A 106 -18.12 -12.25 2.69
N LEU A 107 -18.73 -12.50 1.54
CA LEU A 107 -18.89 -11.52 0.48
C LEU A 107 -20.18 -10.67 0.55
N ASP A 108 -21.10 -10.98 1.47
CA ASP A 108 -22.34 -10.23 1.72
C ASP A 108 -22.18 -9.08 2.75
N ARG A 109 -20.94 -8.78 3.16
CA ARG A 109 -20.65 -7.68 4.09
C ARG A 109 -20.79 -6.32 3.40
N PRO A 110 -21.20 -5.25 4.12
CA PRO A 110 -21.18 -3.88 3.59
C PRO A 110 -19.75 -3.35 3.51
N TYR A 111 -18.97 -3.84 2.55
CA TYR A 111 -17.56 -3.47 2.36
C TYR A 111 -17.38 -1.97 2.11
N GLY A 112 -18.31 -1.33 1.40
CA GLY A 112 -18.28 0.12 1.19
C GLY A 112 -18.26 0.90 2.51
N VAL A 113 -19.12 0.52 3.46
CA VAL A 113 -19.17 1.14 4.80
C VAL A 113 -17.86 0.90 5.55
N SER A 114 -17.33 -0.34 5.49
CA SER A 114 -16.08 -0.70 6.16
C SER A 114 -14.88 0.09 5.64
N VAL A 115 -14.81 0.31 4.32
CA VAL A 115 -13.77 1.13 3.69
C VAL A 115 -13.88 2.58 4.11
N VAL A 116 -15.08 3.16 4.10
CA VAL A 116 -15.29 4.54 4.56
C VAL A 116 -14.87 4.71 6.02
N ILE A 117 -15.24 3.77 6.89
CA ILE A 117 -14.83 3.77 8.31
C ILE A 117 -13.30 3.70 8.42
N ALA A 118 -12.65 2.80 7.69
CA ALA A 118 -11.19 2.67 7.71
C ALA A 118 -10.50 3.97 7.28
N LEU A 119 -10.96 4.58 6.19
CA LEU A 119 -10.44 5.87 5.72
C LEU A 119 -10.67 6.98 6.75
N ALA A 120 -11.86 7.05 7.35
CA ALA A 120 -12.16 8.02 8.40
C ALA A 120 -11.21 7.88 9.59
N VAL A 121 -10.97 6.65 10.07
CA VAL A 121 -10.03 6.38 11.17
C VAL A 121 -8.60 6.82 10.81
N ILE A 122 -8.12 6.48 9.62
CA ILE A 122 -6.77 6.88 9.15
C ILE A 122 -6.61 8.40 9.21
N TRP A 123 -7.57 9.16 8.67
CA TRP A 123 -7.49 10.61 8.63
C TRP A 123 -7.70 11.26 10.00
N LEU A 124 -8.58 10.72 10.84
CA LEU A 124 -8.74 11.17 12.23
C LEU A 124 -7.44 11.04 13.02
N LEU A 125 -6.73 9.91 12.88
CA LEU A 125 -5.43 9.71 13.52
C LEU A 125 -4.36 10.69 12.99
N ALA A 126 -4.32 10.91 11.68
CA ALA A 126 -3.39 11.88 11.09
C ALA A 126 -3.63 13.30 11.59
N ILE A 127 -4.90 13.73 11.65
CA ILE A 127 -5.30 15.02 12.20
C ILE A 127 -4.95 15.10 13.69
N ALA A 128 -5.23 14.07 14.48
CA ALA A 128 -4.87 14.03 15.90
C ALA A 128 -3.36 14.22 16.12
N VAL A 129 -2.53 13.53 15.33
CA VAL A 129 -1.06 13.70 15.37
C VAL A 129 -0.65 15.13 15.04
N ILE A 130 -1.25 15.75 14.01
CA ILE A 130 -0.96 17.15 13.65
C ILE A 130 -1.34 18.08 14.80
N LEU A 131 -2.52 17.91 15.39
CA LEU A 131 -3.00 18.76 16.49
C LEU A 131 -2.14 18.63 17.75
N VAL A 132 -1.71 17.42 18.11
CA VAL A 132 -0.82 17.18 19.26
C VAL A 132 0.55 17.81 19.02
N ARG A 133 1.12 17.66 17.81
CA ARG A 133 2.42 18.26 17.46
C ARG A 133 2.41 19.78 17.45
N ARG A 134 1.29 20.40 17.09
CA ARG A 134 1.13 21.87 17.17
C ARG A 134 1.10 22.39 18.61
N ARG A 135 0.76 21.54 19.59
CA ARG A 135 0.57 21.94 20.99
C ARG A 135 1.84 21.83 21.86
N GLY A 136 2.98 21.39 21.32
CA GLY A 136 4.23 21.27 22.10
C GLY A 136 5.46 21.88 21.42
N PRO A 137 6.48 22.32 22.19
CA PRO A 137 6.45 23.21 23.35
C PRO A 137 6.65 24.68 22.93
N ALA A 138 5.60 25.49 23.07
CA ALA A 138 5.71 26.95 23.08
C ALA A 138 6.17 27.42 24.47
N ALA A 139 7.39 27.09 24.91
CA ALA A 139 7.86 27.48 26.25
C ALA A 139 9.37 27.44 26.51
N VAL A 140 10.29 27.71 25.56
CA VAL A 140 11.72 27.98 25.91
C VAL A 140 12.37 28.95 24.91
N HIS A 141 11.90 30.19 24.82
CA HIS A 141 12.72 31.32 24.34
C HIS A 141 12.06 32.66 24.70
N ARG A 142 12.07 32.98 26.00
CA ARG A 142 12.01 34.36 26.49
C ARG A 142 12.94 34.46 27.69
N THR A 143 14.13 34.99 27.47
CA THR A 143 14.78 36.03 28.30
C THR A 143 16.10 36.46 27.63
N PRO A 144 16.53 37.71 27.89
CA PRO A 144 17.14 38.63 26.92
C PRO A 144 18.63 38.40 26.63
#